data_AF-W6L686-F1
#
_entry.id   AF-W6L686-F1
#
_cell.length_a   1.000
_cell.length_b   1.000
_cell.length_c   1.000
_cell.angle_alpha   90.00
_cell.angle_beta   90.00
_cell.angle_gamma   90.00
#
_symmetry.space_group_name_H-M   'P 1'
#
loop_
_entity.id
_entity.type
_entity.pdbx_description
1 polymer ?
#
loop_
_entity_poly.entity_id
_entity_poly.type
_entity_poly.pdbx_seq_one_letter_code
_entity_poly.pdbx_strand_id
1 'polypeptide(L)'
;MRLARPSLAKSHDRFQRAAHANPSPLRLQLAASVYKSERRLIFKTYRTSHLQCFSSLVGAPLIAYGLYRTAVLCADPRMSVGASAFLWCKALALPDPTFSLPAICGGLTLLNLELSLRSAMRTRRMAVFIGAARLSCPIFIAIASTFPSGVCLYFFGVSLVGLLPSILLRASVFRRLLRFPS
;
A
#
# COMPACT_ATOMS: atom_id res chain seq x y z
N MET A 1 1.46 15.74 5.84
CA MET A 1 1.12 15.92 4.41
C MET A 1 -0.25 16.56 4.19
N ARG A 2 -1.35 16.08 4.81
CA ARG A 2 -2.70 16.63 4.57
C ARG A 2 -2.84 18.14 4.82
N LEU A 3 -2.25 18.65 5.91
CA LEU A 3 -2.29 20.08 6.27
C LEU A 3 -1.51 20.98 5.30
N ALA A 4 -0.44 20.47 4.68
CA ALA A 4 0.38 21.22 3.72
C ALA A 4 -0.23 21.28 2.31
N ARG A 5 -1.24 20.43 2.03
CA ARG A 5 -1.84 20.26 0.70
C ARG A 5 -2.42 21.54 0.08
N PRO A 6 -3.24 22.36 0.77
CA PRO A 6 -3.80 23.57 0.16
C PRO A 6 -2.71 24.59 -0.21
N SER A 7 -1.69 24.75 0.63
CA SER A 7 -0.54 25.61 0.34
C SER A 7 0.25 25.13 -0.88
N LEU A 8 0.46 23.80 -1.00
CA LEU A 8 1.12 23.18 -2.15
C LEU A 8 0.33 23.36 -3.45
N ALA A 9 -0.99 23.18 -3.41
CA ALA A 9 -1.86 23.37 -4.57
C ALA A 9 -1.79 24.80 -5.09
N LYS A 10 -1.86 25.80 -4.19
CA LYS A 10 -1.75 27.22 -4.55
C LYS A 10 -0.42 27.58 -5.20
N SER A 11 0.69 26.99 -4.75
CA SER A 11 2.01 27.17 -5.38
C SER A 11 2.10 26.48 -6.75
N HIS A 12 1.49 25.30 -6.90
CA HIS A 12 1.43 24.61 -8.19
C HIS A 12 0.63 25.39 -9.23
N ASP A 13 -0.54 25.91 -8.87
CA ASP A 13 -1.39 26.70 -9.77
C ASP A 13 -0.71 28.02 -10.19
N ARG A 14 0.14 28.59 -9.33
CA ARG A 14 0.96 29.77 -9.67
C ARG A 14 2.03 29.43 -10.70
N PHE A 15 2.74 28.32 -10.52
CA PHE A 15 3.70 27.83 -11.51
C PHE A 15 3.03 27.53 -12.85
N GLN A 16 1.89 26.85 -12.83
CA GLN A 16 1.17 26.48 -14.05
C GLN A 16 0.68 27.72 -14.82
N ARG A 17 0.17 28.74 -14.12
CA ARG A 17 -0.17 30.04 -14.73
C ARG A 17 1.04 30.74 -15.32
N ALA A 18 2.17 30.77 -14.62
CA ALA A 18 3.41 31.36 -15.13
C ALA A 18 3.94 30.62 -16.36
N ALA A 19 3.83 29.29 -16.40
CA ALA A 19 4.23 28.45 -17.52
C ALA A 19 3.35 28.66 -18.76
N HIS A 20 2.03 28.81 -18.59
CA HIS A 20 1.12 29.10 -19.71
C HIS A 20 1.26 30.54 -20.24
N ALA A 21 1.58 31.50 -19.37
CA ALA A 21 1.72 32.91 -19.77
C ALA A 21 3.05 33.23 -20.49
N ASN A 22 4.13 32.48 -20.21
CA ASN A 22 5.46 32.74 -20.77
C ASN A 22 6.11 31.45 -21.28
N PRO A 23 6.06 31.14 -22.59
CA PRO A 23 6.63 29.91 -23.14
C PRO A 23 8.16 29.94 -23.30
N SER A 24 8.82 31.05 -22.96
CA SER A 24 10.28 31.15 -23.05
C SER A 24 10.99 30.17 -22.09
N PRO A 25 11.98 29.38 -22.55
CA PRO A 25 12.58 28.31 -21.76
C PRO A 25 13.34 28.80 -20.52
N LEU A 26 13.99 29.97 -20.60
CA LEU A 26 14.75 30.55 -19.50
C LEU A 26 13.84 30.95 -18.32
N ARG A 27 12.68 31.55 -18.61
CA ARG A 27 11.69 31.92 -17.58
C ARG A 27 11.00 30.70 -16.98
N LEU A 28 10.79 29.65 -17.77
CA LEU A 28 10.23 28.39 -17.28
C LEU A 28 11.19 27.72 -16.27
N GLN A 29 12.50 27.74 -16.53
CA GLN A 29 13.51 27.25 -15.60
C GLN A 29 13.54 28.06 -14.30
N LEU A 30 13.42 29.39 -14.38
CA LEU A 30 13.35 30.26 -13.20
C LEU A 30 12.06 30.03 -12.40
N ALA A 31 10.92 29.90 -13.06
CA ALA A 31 9.66 29.55 -12.40
C ALA A 31 9.75 28.16 -11.73
N ALA A 32 10.44 27.20 -12.35
CA ALA A 32 10.63 25.87 -11.80
C ALA A 32 11.56 25.87 -10.58
N SER A 33 12.63 26.68 -10.58
CA SER A 33 13.54 26.81 -9.44
C SER A 33 12.85 27.47 -8.24
N VAL A 34 12.05 28.53 -8.47
CA VAL A 34 11.21 29.19 -7.46
C VAL A 34 10.14 28.24 -6.92
N TYR A 35 9.46 27.50 -7.79
CA TYR A 35 8.49 26.49 -7.34
C TYR A 35 9.16 25.42 -6.46
N LYS A 36 10.36 24.96 -6.83
CA LYS A 36 11.12 23.97 -6.05
C LYS A 36 11.51 24.49 -4.67
N SER A 37 11.90 25.77 -4.54
CA SER A 37 12.27 26.39 -3.26
C SER A 37 11.06 26.62 -2.36
N GLU A 38 9.95 27.15 -2.90
CA GLU A 38 8.68 27.31 -2.15
C GLU A 38 8.21 25.97 -1.59
N ARG A 39 8.26 24.92 -2.41
CA ARG A 39 7.84 23.58 -2.00
C ARG A 39 8.68 23.06 -0.83
N ARG A 40 9.99 23.29 -0.83
CA ARG A 40 10.88 22.92 0.29
C ARG A 40 10.55 23.70 1.56
N LEU A 41 10.25 25.00 1.43
CA LEU A 41 9.89 25.84 2.57
C LEU A 41 8.57 25.38 3.20
N ILE A 42 7.55 25.12 2.39
CA ILE A 42 6.27 24.56 2.86
C ILE A 42 6.50 23.24 3.60
N PHE A 43 7.29 22.32 3.05
CA PHE A 43 7.60 21.06 3.74
C PHE A 43 8.34 21.25 5.07
N LYS A 44 9.23 22.25 5.16
CA LYS A 44 9.93 22.61 6.39
C LYS A 44 8.97 23.19 7.43
N THR A 45 8.07 24.09 7.04
CA THR A 45 7.06 24.70 7.91
C THR A 45 6.12 23.65 8.51
N TYR A 46 5.63 22.72 7.68
CA TYR A 46 4.69 21.69 8.13
C TYR A 46 5.38 20.44 8.70
N ARG A 47 6.72 20.46 8.89
CA ARG A 47 7.55 19.34 9.38
C ARG A 47 7.12 17.98 8.83
N THR A 48 6.77 17.90 7.55
CA THR A 48 6.30 16.64 6.98
C THR A 48 7.51 15.77 6.69
N SER A 49 7.72 14.77 7.53
CA SER A 49 8.87 13.88 7.45
C SER A 49 8.77 12.93 6.25
N HIS A 50 9.85 12.84 5.47
CA HIS A 50 10.04 11.81 4.44
C HIS A 50 10.18 10.40 5.05
N LEU A 51 10.36 10.30 6.38
CA LEU A 51 10.53 9.04 7.11
C LEU A 51 9.25 8.19 7.13
N GLN A 52 8.09 8.75 6.78
CA GLN A 52 6.90 7.90 6.54
C GLN A 52 7.15 6.90 5.41
N CYS A 53 7.90 7.29 4.38
CA CYS A 53 8.34 6.37 3.31
C CYS A 53 9.32 5.31 3.85
N PHE A 54 10.15 5.67 4.83
CA PHE A 54 11.12 4.75 5.44
C PHE A 54 10.44 3.57 6.14
N SER A 55 9.29 3.78 6.78
CA SER A 55 8.52 2.67 7.37
C SER A 55 8.05 1.64 6.34
N SER A 56 7.60 2.08 5.16
CA SER A 56 7.25 1.19 4.05
C SER A 56 8.49 0.51 3.45
N LEU A 57 9.62 1.22 3.41
CA LEU A 57 10.88 0.68 2.87
C LEU A 57 11.46 -0.44 3.75
N VAL A 58 11.31 -0.36 5.08
CA VAL A 58 11.75 -1.40 6.02
C VAL A 58 10.77 -2.59 6.08
N GLY A 59 9.47 -2.34 5.90
CA GLY A 59 8.47 -3.41 5.90
C GLY A 59 8.59 -4.37 4.71
N ALA A 60 8.94 -3.87 3.52
CA ALA A 60 9.07 -4.67 2.30
C ALA A 60 10.07 -5.84 2.40
N PRO A 61 11.33 -5.65 2.85
CA PRO A 61 12.29 -6.75 2.96
C PRO A 61 11.88 -7.79 4.01
N LEU A 62 11.22 -7.38 5.09
CA LEU A 62 10.74 -8.30 6.12
C LEU A 62 9.64 -9.22 5.57
N ILE A 63 8.69 -8.65 4.83
CA ILE A 63 7.61 -9.42 4.19
C ILE A 63 8.19 -10.36 3.12
N ALA A 64 9.11 -9.87 2.30
CA ALA A 64 9.77 -10.67 1.27
C ALA A 64 10.58 -11.83 1.88
N TYR A 65 11.31 -11.58 2.97
CA TYR A 65 12.04 -12.61 3.70
C TYR A 65 11.09 -13.67 4.28
N GLY A 66 9.99 -13.26 4.90
CA GLY A 66 8.99 -14.19 5.41
C GLY A 66 8.35 -15.04 4.30
N LEU A 67 8.00 -14.44 3.17
CA LEU A 67 7.51 -15.16 1.99
C LEU A 67 8.52 -16.19 1.50
N TYR A 68 9.78 -15.80 1.33
CA TYR A 68 10.83 -16.72 0.91
C TYR A 68 11.00 -17.89 1.90
N ARG A 69 11.07 -17.60 3.20
CA ARG A 69 11.22 -18.63 4.24
C ARG A 69 10.04 -19.59 4.25
N THR A 70 8.81 -19.10 4.13
CA THR A 70 7.61 -19.95 4.08
C THR A 70 7.55 -20.80 2.81
N ALA A 71 7.99 -20.26 1.66
CA ALA A 71 8.07 -21.01 0.41
C ALA A 71 9.07 -22.17 0.53
N VAL A 72 10.26 -21.91 1.07
CA VAL A 72 11.28 -22.95 1.31
C VAL A 72 10.77 -23.99 2.33
N LEU A 73 10.07 -23.55 3.38
CA LEU A 73 9.49 -24.44 4.39
C LEU A 73 8.46 -25.42 3.80
N CYS A 74 7.64 -24.94 2.87
CA CYS A 74 6.62 -25.76 2.21
C CYS A 74 7.22 -26.70 1.17
N ALA A 75 8.38 -26.36 0.59
CA ALA A 75 9.07 -27.15 -0.41
C ALA A 75 9.98 -28.25 0.19
N ASP A 76 10.34 -28.15 1.48
CA ASP A 76 11.21 -29.13 2.14
C ASP A 76 10.44 -30.43 2.49
N PRO A 77 10.76 -31.57 1.86
CA PRO A 77 10.07 -32.84 2.11
C PRO A 77 10.36 -33.42 3.50
N ARG A 78 11.40 -32.94 4.19
CA ARG A 78 11.79 -33.42 5.53
C ARG A 78 10.88 -32.86 6.63
N MET A 79 10.15 -31.79 6.34
CA MET A 79 9.30 -31.09 7.28
C MET A 79 7.83 -31.44 7.01
N SER A 80 7.15 -32.02 8.00
CA SER A 80 5.73 -32.43 7.90
C SER A 80 4.75 -31.26 7.67
N VAL A 81 5.23 -30.02 7.74
CA VAL A 81 4.46 -28.80 7.51
C VAL A 81 3.91 -28.76 6.08
N GLY A 82 4.68 -29.19 5.07
CA GLY A 82 4.22 -29.19 3.67
C GLY A 82 3.11 -30.21 3.39
N ALA A 83 3.09 -31.32 4.14
CA ALA A 83 2.08 -32.37 4.03
C ALA A 83 0.86 -32.14 4.93
N SER A 84 0.90 -31.13 5.80
CA SER A 84 -0.20 -30.82 6.71
C SER A 84 -1.40 -30.26 5.95
N ALA A 85 -2.60 -30.67 6.34
CA ALA A 85 -3.86 -30.15 5.81
C ALA A 85 -4.31 -28.92 6.61
N PHE A 86 -4.90 -27.93 5.93
CA PHE A 86 -5.47 -26.74 6.56
C PHE A 86 -6.77 -26.33 5.88
N LEU A 87 -7.86 -26.29 6.67
CA LEU A 87 -9.24 -26.10 6.21
C LEU A 87 -9.63 -27.04 5.04
N TRP A 88 -9.56 -26.57 3.81
CA TRP A 88 -9.90 -27.30 2.58
C TRP A 88 -8.68 -27.69 1.74
N CYS A 89 -7.48 -27.19 2.09
CA CYS A 89 -6.23 -27.55 1.43
C CYS A 89 -5.70 -28.85 2.03
N LYS A 90 -5.57 -29.89 1.20
CA LYS A 90 -5.09 -31.22 1.63
C LYS A 90 -3.59 -31.24 1.98
N ALA A 91 -2.81 -30.34 1.39
CA ALA A 91 -1.39 -30.20 1.67
C ALA A 91 -0.94 -28.76 1.37
N LEU A 92 -0.20 -28.16 2.31
CA LEU A 92 0.31 -26.79 2.22
C LEU A 92 1.35 -26.59 1.11
N ALA A 93 2.02 -27.67 0.69
CA ALA A 93 2.97 -27.68 -0.41
C ALA A 93 2.30 -27.61 -1.79
N LEU A 94 1.03 -28.02 -1.89
CA LEU A 94 0.30 -27.99 -3.16
C LEU A 94 -0.44 -26.65 -3.36
N PRO A 95 -0.62 -26.23 -4.63
CA PRO A 95 -1.47 -25.10 -4.98
C PRO A 95 -2.93 -25.37 -4.60
N ASP A 96 -3.67 -24.31 -4.23
CA ASP A 96 -5.06 -24.42 -3.78
C ASP A 96 -5.97 -24.91 -4.93
N PRO A 97 -6.64 -26.07 -4.79
CA PRO A 97 -7.50 -26.61 -5.84
C PRO A 97 -8.80 -25.80 -6.05
N THR A 98 -9.20 -24.99 -5.06
CA THR A 98 -10.49 -24.27 -5.08
C THR A 98 -10.37 -22.80 -5.47
N PHE A 99 -9.15 -22.27 -5.65
CA PHE A 99 -8.85 -20.84 -5.87
C PHE A 99 -9.42 -19.88 -4.80
N SER A 100 -9.99 -20.40 -3.72
CA SER A 100 -10.66 -19.61 -2.69
C SER A 100 -9.66 -18.85 -1.83
N LEU A 101 -8.51 -19.47 -1.50
CA LEU A 101 -7.46 -18.87 -0.66
C LEU A 101 -6.76 -17.71 -1.39
N PRO A 102 -6.32 -17.85 -2.66
CA PRO A 102 -5.80 -16.75 -3.47
C PRO A 102 -6.82 -15.62 -3.68
N ALA A 103 -8.10 -15.95 -3.89
CA ALA A 103 -9.16 -14.96 -4.05
C ALA A 103 -9.37 -14.11 -2.78
N ILE A 104 -9.40 -14.75 -1.61
CA ILE A 104 -9.50 -14.07 -0.32
C ILE A 104 -8.27 -13.19 -0.09
N CYS A 105 -7.06 -13.69 -0.37
CA CYS A 105 -5.82 -12.91 -0.25
C CYS A 105 -5.82 -11.66 -1.15
N GLY A 106 -6.19 -11.83 -2.43
CA GLY A 106 -6.32 -10.73 -3.38
C GLY A 106 -7.36 -9.70 -2.92
N GLY A 107 -8.52 -10.16 -2.45
CA GLY A 107 -9.58 -9.32 -1.90
C GLY A 107 -9.13 -8.52 -0.68
N LEU A 108 -8.47 -9.15 0.30
CA LEU A 108 -7.91 -8.46 1.46
C LEU A 108 -6.87 -7.42 1.06
N THR A 109 -5.99 -7.75 0.12
CA THR A 109 -4.95 -6.84 -0.35
C THR A 109 -5.54 -5.62 -1.03
N LEU A 110 -6.54 -5.83 -1.89
CA LEU A 110 -7.29 -4.76 -2.54
C LEU A 110 -7.99 -3.88 -1.50
N LEU A 111 -8.62 -4.49 -0.49
CA LEU A 111 -9.28 -3.77 0.59
C LEU A 111 -8.28 -2.92 1.40
N ASN A 112 -7.11 -3.48 1.73
CA ASN A 112 -6.04 -2.78 2.44
C ASN A 112 -5.56 -1.56 1.66
N LEU A 113 -5.38 -1.72 0.35
CA LEU A 113 -4.97 -0.68 -0.57
C LEU A 113 -6.06 0.40 -0.70
N GLU A 114 -7.33 0.02 -0.82
CA GLU A 114 -8.44 0.97 -0.86
C GLU A 114 -8.57 1.76 0.46
N LEU A 115 -8.50 1.11 1.61
CA LEU A 115 -8.55 1.80 2.91
C LEU A 115 -7.37 2.77 3.07
N SER A 116 -6.17 2.32 2.69
CA SER A 116 -4.94 3.12 2.75
C SER A 116 -5.01 4.33 1.83
N LEU A 117 -5.42 4.14 0.57
CA LEU A 117 -5.51 5.21 -0.42
C LEU A 117 -6.68 6.17 -0.18
N ARG A 118 -7.81 5.66 0.34
CA ARG A 118 -8.95 6.49 0.77
C ARG A 118 -8.57 7.40 1.93
N SER A 119 -7.70 6.93 2.82
CA SER A 119 -7.04 7.78 3.82
C SER A 119 -5.98 8.70 3.18
N ALA A 120 -5.23 8.25 2.18
CA ALA A 120 -4.05 8.97 1.70
C ALA A 120 -4.31 10.19 0.82
N MET A 121 -5.47 10.32 0.13
CA MET A 121 -6.07 11.56 -0.44
C MET A 121 -6.89 11.30 -1.72
N ARG A 122 -7.98 12.05 -1.90
CA ARG A 122 -8.80 12.10 -3.15
C ARG A 122 -8.11 12.99 -4.20
N THR A 123 -7.11 12.45 -4.89
CA THR A 123 -6.48 13.10 -6.06
C THR A 123 -6.84 12.29 -7.30
N ARG A 124 -7.06 12.95 -8.47
CA ARG A 124 -7.43 12.27 -9.73
C ARG A 124 -6.44 11.14 -10.10
N ARG A 125 -5.14 11.38 -9.91
CA ARG A 125 -4.08 10.37 -10.08
C ARG A 125 -4.29 9.14 -9.19
N MET A 126 -4.73 9.34 -7.95
CA MET A 126 -4.93 8.24 -7.01
C MET A 126 -6.20 7.44 -7.32
N ALA A 127 -7.23 8.07 -7.88
CA ALA A 127 -8.41 7.36 -8.40
C ALA A 127 -8.04 6.45 -9.60
N VAL A 128 -7.14 6.91 -10.48
CA VAL A 128 -6.59 6.09 -11.57
C VAL A 128 -5.78 4.92 -10.99
N PHE A 129 -4.93 5.15 -9.98
CA PHE A 129 -4.19 4.07 -9.31
C PHE A 129 -5.11 3.04 -8.64
N ILE A 130 -6.19 3.47 -7.99
CA ILE A 130 -7.18 2.55 -7.41
C ILE A 130 -7.88 1.75 -8.52
N GLY A 131 -8.25 2.39 -9.62
CA GLY A 131 -8.84 1.71 -10.78
C GLY A 131 -7.88 0.65 -11.35
N ALA A 132 -6.62 1.01 -11.55
CA ALA A 132 -5.58 0.08 -12.00
C ALA A 132 -5.36 -1.07 -11.00
N ALA A 133 -5.35 -0.79 -9.70
CA ALA A 133 -5.21 -1.82 -8.67
C ALA A 133 -6.38 -2.82 -8.65
N ARG A 134 -7.60 -2.35 -8.91
CA ARG A 134 -8.79 -3.22 -9.08
C ARG A 134 -8.65 -4.13 -10.30
N LEU A 135 -8.19 -3.57 -11.42
CA LEU A 135 -7.93 -4.33 -12.66
C LEU A 135 -6.77 -5.32 -12.51
N SER A 136 -5.76 -5.01 -11.69
CA SER A 136 -4.64 -5.93 -11.42
C SER A 136 -4.98 -7.04 -10.43
N CYS A 137 -6.04 -6.90 -9.63
CA CYS A 137 -6.45 -7.89 -8.64
C CYS A 137 -6.72 -9.29 -9.25
N PRO A 138 -7.50 -9.47 -10.33
CA PRO A 138 -7.70 -10.80 -10.94
C PRO A 138 -6.39 -11.38 -11.49
N ILE A 139 -5.50 -10.56 -12.04
CA ILE A 139 -4.17 -10.99 -12.52
C ILE A 139 -3.33 -11.49 -11.33
N PHE A 140 -3.34 -10.75 -10.22
CA PHE A 140 -2.66 -11.13 -9.00
C PHE A 140 -3.20 -12.46 -8.43
N ILE A 141 -4.52 -12.68 -8.45
CA ILE A 141 -5.15 -13.94 -8.01
C ILE A 141 -4.71 -15.11 -8.90
N ALA A 142 -4.66 -14.91 -10.22
CA ALA A 142 -4.22 -15.94 -11.17
C ALA A 142 -2.72 -16.25 -11.05
N ILE A 143 -1.89 -15.28 -10.66
CA ILE A 143 -0.48 -15.52 -10.34
C ILE A 143 -0.36 -16.23 -8.99
N ALA A 144 -1.10 -15.77 -7.98
CA ALA A 144 -1.11 -16.33 -6.63
C ALA A 144 -1.56 -17.79 -6.58
N SER A 145 -2.41 -18.24 -7.51
CA SER A 145 -2.85 -19.64 -7.60
C SER A 145 -1.75 -20.62 -8.01
N THR A 146 -0.64 -20.13 -8.59
CA THR A 146 0.51 -20.97 -8.92
C THR A 146 1.44 -21.20 -7.73
N PHE A 147 1.29 -20.43 -6.64
CA PHE A 147 2.10 -20.56 -5.43
C PHE A 147 1.56 -21.64 -4.49
N PRO A 148 2.42 -22.20 -3.61
CA PRO A 148 2.00 -23.12 -2.56
C PRO A 148 0.95 -22.47 -1.65
N SER A 149 -0.06 -23.23 -1.24
CA SER A 149 -1.14 -22.72 -0.38
C SER A 149 -0.63 -22.18 0.98
N GLY A 150 0.48 -22.69 1.49
CA GLY A 150 1.13 -22.16 2.70
C GLY A 150 1.65 -20.71 2.54
N VAL A 151 2.12 -20.34 1.35
CA VAL A 151 2.59 -18.97 1.05
C VAL A 151 1.39 -18.01 1.00
N CYS A 152 0.29 -18.44 0.39
CA CYS A 152 -0.97 -17.69 0.38
C CYS A 152 -1.49 -17.48 1.81
N LEU A 153 -1.42 -18.49 2.68
CA LEU A 153 -1.84 -18.38 4.07
C LEU A 153 -0.99 -17.39 4.89
N TYR A 154 0.33 -17.40 4.68
CA TYR A 154 1.21 -16.38 5.28
C TYR A 154 0.80 -14.98 4.82
N PHE A 155 0.57 -14.81 3.52
CA PHE A 155 0.18 -13.52 2.95
C PHE A 155 -1.19 -13.04 3.44
N PHE A 156 -2.13 -13.97 3.67
CA PHE A 156 -3.41 -13.71 4.32
C PHE A 156 -3.21 -13.14 5.73
N GLY A 157 -2.37 -13.80 6.54
CA GLY A 157 -2.06 -13.34 7.90
C GLY A 157 -1.43 -11.95 7.93
N VAL A 158 -0.43 -11.70 7.07
CA VAL A 158 0.20 -10.37 6.94
C VAL A 158 -0.82 -9.30 6.53
N SER A 159 -1.70 -9.62 5.57
CA SER A 159 -2.74 -8.70 5.12
C SER A 159 -3.75 -8.38 6.22
N LEU A 160 -4.14 -9.39 7.02
CA LEU A 160 -5.07 -9.22 8.15
C LEU A 160 -4.45 -8.33 9.24
N VAL A 161 -3.19 -8.59 9.61
CA VAL A 161 -2.45 -7.78 10.59
C VAL A 161 -2.28 -6.34 10.09
N GLY A 162 -2.11 -6.11 8.78
CA GLY A 162 -2.07 -4.76 8.20
C GLY A 162 -3.42 -4.03 8.22
N LEU A 163 -4.52 -4.76 8.02
CA LEU A 163 -5.90 -4.22 8.06
C LEU A 163 -6.33 -3.88 9.49
N LEU A 164 -5.87 -4.67 10.47
CA LEU A 164 -6.35 -4.59 11.85
C LEU A 164 -6.16 -3.18 12.46
N PRO A 165 -4.97 -2.54 12.43
CA PRO A 165 -4.80 -1.16 12.89
C PRO A 165 -5.71 -0.16 12.18
N SER A 166 -5.89 -0.33 10.87
CA SER A 166 -6.72 0.56 10.05
C SER A 166 -8.20 0.48 10.42
N ILE A 167 -8.69 -0.71 10.79
CA ILE A 167 -10.06 -0.94 11.24
C ILE A 167 -10.23 -0.48 12.69
N LEU A 168 -9.30 -0.84 13.59
CA LEU A 168 -9.34 -0.48 15.01
C LEU A 168 -9.33 1.04 15.20
N LEU A 169 -8.49 1.76 14.47
CA LEU A 169 -8.45 3.22 14.50
C LEU A 169 -9.71 3.86 13.93
N ARG A 170 -10.46 3.16 13.07
CA ARG A 170 -11.74 3.64 12.56
C ARG A 170 -12.92 3.30 13.47
N ALA A 171 -12.84 2.22 14.24
CA ALA A 171 -13.88 1.80 15.16
C ALA A 171 -14.08 2.84 16.29
N SER A 172 -15.30 3.40 16.37
CA SER A 172 -15.66 4.41 17.38
C SER A 172 -15.66 3.85 18.81
N VAL A 173 -15.89 2.55 18.97
CA VAL A 173 -15.86 1.84 20.26
C VAL A 173 -14.44 1.82 20.83
N PHE A 174 -13.44 1.49 20.01
CA PHE A 174 -12.04 1.44 20.43
C PHE A 174 -11.49 2.85 20.71
N ARG A 175 -11.90 3.86 19.92
CA ARG A 175 -11.58 5.26 20.19
C ARG A 175 -12.14 5.77 21.51
N ARG A 176 -13.36 5.33 21.88
CA ARG A 176 -13.99 5.66 23.17
C ARG A 176 -13.26 5.00 24.34
N LEU A 177 -12.86 3.74 24.16
CA LEU A 177 -12.13 2.98 25.18
C LEU A 177 -10.74 3.59 25.48
N LEU A 178 -10.05 4.06 24.44
CA LEU A 178 -8.69 4.62 24.56
C LEU A 178 -8.63 6.15 24.69
N ARG A 179 -9.78 6.84 24.81
CA ARG A 179 -9.87 8.32 24.95
C ARG A 179 -9.08 9.10 23.89
N PHE A 180 -9.01 8.61 22.65
CA PHE A 180 -8.38 9.39 21.59
C PHE A 180 -9.23 10.63 21.27
N PRO A 181 -8.64 11.84 21.16
CA PRO A 181 -9.37 13.05 20.80
C PRO A 181 -9.92 12.90 19.38
N SER A 182 -11.22 13.18 19.23
CA SER A 182 -11.99 13.15 17.98
C SER A 182 -11.50 14.18 16.98
#